data_AF-A0A7K2XQB2-F1
#
_entry.id   AF-A0A7K2XQB2-F1
#
_cell.length_a   1.000
_cell.length_b   1.000
_cell.length_c   1.000
_cell.angle_alpha   90.00
_cell.angle_beta   90.00
_cell.angle_gamma   90.00
#
_symmetry.space_group_name_H-M   'P 1'
#
loop_
_entity.id
_entity.type
_entity.pdbx_description
1 polymer ?
#
loop_
_entity_poly.entity_id
_entity_poly.type
_entity_poly.pdbx_seq_one_letter_code
_entity_poly.pdbx_strand_id
1 'polypeptide(L)'
;GAALLASEKQPHRARLVERALAGNPGPYQVIAADGTRPPWAPGSFDRVLMDVPCSGLGALRRRPEARWRRRPDDLDGFAPLQRAL
;
A
#
# COMPACT_ATOMS: atom_id res chain seq x y z
N GLY A 1 17.35 16.81 2.30
CA GLY A 1 16.44 15.75 2.81
C GLY A 1 15.49 15.36 1.69
N ALA A 2 14.95 14.14 1.72
CA ALA A 2 13.96 13.70 0.74
C ALA A 2 12.56 14.20 1.15
N ALA A 3 11.73 14.54 0.16
CA ALA A 3 10.30 14.77 0.37
C ALA A 3 9.53 13.48 0.12
N LEU A 4 8.57 13.17 1.00
CA LEU A 4 7.78 11.96 0.93
C LEU A 4 6.35 12.25 0.47
N LEU A 5 5.87 11.52 -0.53
CA LEU A 5 4.44 11.41 -0.81
C LEU A 5 3.97 10.00 -0.42
N ALA A 6 3.02 9.93 0.50
CA ALA A 6 2.34 8.69 0.85
C ALA A 6 0.94 8.66 0.20
N SER A 7 0.70 7.66 -0.65
CA SER A 7 -0.59 7.45 -1.31
C SER A 7 -1.29 6.24 -0.70
N GLU A 8 -2.52 6.41 -0.23
CA GLU A 8 -3.33 5.32 0.32
C GLU A 8 -4.73 5.35 -0.29
N LYS A 9 -5.21 4.24 -0.83
CA LYS A 9 -6.49 4.19 -1.56
C LYS A 9 -7.69 4.52 -0.68
N GLN A 10 -7.67 4.10 0.58
CA GLN A 10 -8.82 4.28 1.48
C GLN A 10 -8.66 5.54 2.35
N PRO A 11 -9.57 6.53 2.27
CA PRO A 11 -9.44 7.79 3.01
C PRO A 11 -9.27 7.63 4.52
N HIS A 12 -9.93 6.61 5.11
CA HIS A 12 -9.78 6.34 6.54
C HIS A 12 -8.39 5.80 6.91
N ARG A 13 -7.75 5.00 6.04
CA ARG A 13 -6.38 4.53 6.23
C ARG A 13 -5.37 5.64 5.98
N ALA A 14 -5.62 6.54 5.04
CA ALA A 14 -4.78 7.72 4.80
C ALA A 14 -4.61 8.56 6.08
N ARG A 15 -5.68 8.74 6.86
CA ARG A 15 -5.59 9.40 8.18
C ARG A 15 -4.72 8.65 9.20
N LEU A 16 -4.65 7.32 9.13
CA LEU A 16 -3.75 6.54 9.98
C LEU A 16 -2.29 6.73 9.56
N VAL A 17 -2.04 6.77 8.24
CA VAL A 17 -0.71 7.07 7.68
C VAL A 17 -0.24 8.45 8.12
N GLU A 18 -1.12 9.46 8.03
CA GLU A 18 -0.83 10.83 8.46
C GLU A 18 -0.46 10.91 9.95
N ARG A 19 -1.18 10.20 10.81
CA ARG A 19 -0.83 10.09 12.24
C ARG A 19 0.50 9.37 12.46
N ALA A 20 0.78 8.31 11.70
CA ALA A 20 2.04 7.57 11.81
C ALA A 20 3.24 8.42 11.37
N LEU A 21 3.05 9.34 10.43
CA LEU A 21 4.08 10.25 9.92
C LEU A 21 4.28 11.52 10.78
N ALA A 22 3.47 11.76 11.80
CA ALA A 22 3.54 12.99 12.61
C ALA A 22 4.92 13.26 13.26
N GLY A 23 5.74 12.21 13.47
CA GLY A 23 7.11 12.33 13.97
C GLY A 23 8.20 12.33 12.89
N ASN A 24 7.84 12.34 11.61
CA ASN A 24 8.81 12.29 10.52
C ASN A 24 9.59 13.61 10.44
N PRO A 25 10.94 13.58 10.46
CA PRO A 25 11.76 14.79 10.48
C PRO A 25 11.82 15.54 9.14
N GLY A 26 11.38 14.90 8.05
CA GLY A 26 11.38 15.47 6.69
C GLY A 26 9.99 15.90 6.21
N PRO A 27 9.92 16.69 5.13
CA PRO A 27 8.64 17.08 4.55
C PRO A 27 7.90 15.86 4.00
N TYR A 28 6.60 15.78 4.28
CA TYR A 28 5.73 14.72 3.78
C TYR A 28 4.34 15.24 3.42
N GLN A 29 3.68 14.54 2.50
CA GLN A 29 2.27 14.72 2.18
C GLN A 29 1.59 13.34 2.15
N VAL A 30 0.34 13.29 2.61
CA VAL A 30 -0.50 12.10 2.49
C VAL A 30 -1.70 12.41 1.60
N ILE A 31 -1.97 11.55 0.63
CA ILE A 31 -3.12 11.68 -0.28
C ILE A 31 -3.94 10.39 -0.31
N ALA A 32 -5.24 10.56 -0.53
CA ALA A 32 -6.14 9.45 -0.80
C ALA A 32 -6.22 9.21 -2.31
N ALA A 33 -5.52 8.19 -2.82
CA ALA A 33 -5.46 7.94 -4.27
C ALA A 33 -5.25 6.44 -4.60
N ASP A 34 -5.75 6.03 -5.76
CA ASP A 34 -5.58 4.67 -6.28
C ASP A 34 -4.27 4.56 -7.04
N GLY A 35 -3.36 3.70 -6.57
CA GLY A 35 -2.06 3.47 -7.22
C GLY A 35 -2.16 2.89 -8.63
N THR A 36 -3.27 2.24 -9.00
CA THR A 36 -3.50 1.76 -10.38
C THR A 36 -3.82 2.91 -11.36
N ARG A 37 -4.18 4.09 -10.83
CA ARG A 37 -4.52 5.28 -11.61
C ARG A 37 -3.94 6.51 -10.90
N PRO A 38 -2.61 6.64 -10.87
CA PRO A 38 -1.94 7.60 -10.01
C PRO A 38 -2.21 9.04 -10.44
N PRO A 39 -2.37 9.98 -9.48
CA PRO A 39 -2.53 11.41 -9.75
C PRO A 39 -1.18 12.13 -10.00
N TRP A 40 -0.15 11.41 -10.44
CA TRP A 40 1.19 11.93 -10.73
C TRP A 40 1.68 11.43 -12.08
N ALA A 41 2.63 12.15 -12.67
CA ALA A 41 3.22 11.78 -13.95
C ALA A 41 4.26 10.65 -13.79
N PRO A 42 4.53 9.87 -14.84
CA PRO A 42 5.68 8.99 -14.87
C PRO A 42 6.98 9.75 -14.60
N GLY A 43 7.88 9.18 -13.80
CA GLY A 43 9.16 9.80 -13.45
C GLY A 43 9.07 10.90 -12.38
N SER A 44 7.93 11.10 -11.72
CA SER A 44 7.80 12.07 -10.63
C SER A 44 8.58 11.75 -9.35
N PHE A 45 9.17 10.55 -9.23
CA PHE A 45 9.89 10.12 -8.02
C PHE A 45 11.26 9.55 -8.37
N ASP A 46 12.26 9.91 -7.55
CA ASP A 46 13.59 9.28 -7.61
C ASP A 46 13.52 7.80 -7.22
N ARG A 47 12.69 7.46 -6.23
CA ARG A 47 12.53 6.11 -5.70
C ARG A 47 11.07 5.89 -5.26
N VAL A 48 10.58 4.67 -5.41
CA VAL A 48 9.23 4.26 -5.02
C VAL A 48 9.33 3.03 -4.14
N LEU A 49 8.63 3.05 -3.01
CA LEU A 49 8.33 1.87 -2.20
C LEU A 49 6.84 1.58 -2.32
N MET A 50 6.50 0.33 -2.64
CA MET A 50 5.11 -0.07 -2.82
C MET A 50 4.77 -1.28 -1.96
N ASP A 51 3.78 -1.11 -1.09
CA ASP A 51 3.16 -2.22 -0.34
C ASP A 51 1.97 -2.76 -1.14
N VAL A 52 2.24 -3.77 -1.94
CA VAL A 52 1.29 -4.29 -2.93
C VAL A 52 0.36 -5.33 -2.26
N PRO A 53 -0.98 -5.30 -2.51
CA PRO A 53 -1.88 -6.31 -1.97
C PRO A 53 -1.41 -7.72 -2.34
N CYS A 54 -1.29 -8.59 -1.34
CA CYS A 54 -0.84 -9.95 -1.49
C CYS A 54 -1.74 -10.93 -0.74
N SER A 55 -1.50 -12.23 -0.93
CA SER A 55 -2.27 -13.30 -0.28
C SER A 55 -2.24 -13.22 1.26
N GLY A 56 -1.20 -12.58 1.82
CA GLY A 56 -1.03 -12.39 3.26
C GLY A 56 -0.55 -13.65 4.00
N LEU A 57 -0.15 -14.70 3.27
CA LEU A 57 0.28 -15.97 3.86
C LEU A 57 1.51 -15.81 4.77
N GLY A 58 2.41 -14.85 4.49
CA GLY A 58 3.54 -14.53 5.36
C GLY A 58 3.13 -13.99 6.75
N ALA A 59 1.90 -13.51 6.90
CA ALA A 59 1.38 -13.01 8.17
C ALA A 59 0.67 -14.07 9.03
N LEU A 60 0.62 -15.34 8.60
CA LEU A 60 -0.13 -16.41 9.27
C LEU A 60 0.22 -16.57 10.75
N ARG A 61 1.49 -16.40 11.15
CA ARG A 61 1.90 -16.46 12.56
C ARG A 61 1.18 -15.41 13.42
N ARG A 62 0.92 -14.22 12.86
CA ARG A 62 0.25 -13.11 13.54
C ARG A 62 -1.27 -13.14 13.35
N ARG A 63 -1.76 -13.85 12.33
CA ARG A 63 -3.18 -13.97 11.95
C ARG A 63 -3.55 -15.42 11.61
N PRO A 64 -3.58 -16.32 12.61
CA PRO A 64 -3.79 -17.75 12.38
C PRO A 64 -5.18 -18.09 11.83
N GLU A 65 -6.16 -17.21 11.98
CA GLU A 65 -7.51 -17.36 11.41
C GLU A 65 -7.53 -17.30 9.89
N ALA A 66 -6.54 -16.63 9.27
CA ALA A 66 -6.47 -16.48 7.82
C ALA A 66 -6.32 -17.84 7.09
N ARG A 67 -5.76 -18.86 7.77
CA ARG A 67 -5.63 -20.22 7.21
C ARG A 67 -6.98 -20.86 6.87
N TRP A 68 -8.04 -20.48 7.56
CA TRP A 68 -9.39 -21.04 7.37
C TRP A 68 -10.26 -20.21 6.42
N ARG A 69 -9.86 -18.96 6.18
CA ARG A 69 -10.61 -18.03 5.32
C ARG A 69 -10.14 -18.03 3.88
N ARG A 70 -8.90 -18.46 3.63
CA ARG A 70 -8.31 -18.47 2.29
C ARG A 70 -8.68 -19.74 1.53
N ARG A 71 -9.09 -19.56 0.28
CA ARG A 71 -9.26 -20.62 -0.72
C ARG A 71 -8.16 -20.51 -1.78
N PRO A 72 -7.78 -21.62 -2.44
CA PRO A 72 -6.83 -21.58 -3.56
C PRO A 72 -7.23 -20.55 -4.63
N ASP A 73 -8.52 -20.49 -4.97
CA ASP A 73 -9.08 -19.56 -5.98
C ASP A 73 -8.90 -18.07 -5.60
N ASP A 74 -8.71 -17.74 -4.32
CA ASP A 74 -8.43 -16.36 -3.90
C ASP A 74 -7.06 -15.87 -4.40
N LEU A 75 -6.17 -16.78 -4.80
CA LEU A 75 -4.82 -16.45 -5.26
C LEU A 75 -4.82 -15.85 -6.65
N ASP A 76 -5.78 -16.23 -7.50
CA ASP A 76 -5.80 -15.90 -8.93
C ASP A 76 -5.92 -14.39 -9.18
N GLY A 77 -6.59 -13.68 -8.28
CA GLY A 77 -6.78 -12.23 -8.39
C GLY A 77 -5.55 -11.39 -8.02
N PHE A 78 -4.60 -11.94 -7.25
CA PHE A 78 -3.47 -11.16 -6.75
C PHE A 78 -2.41 -10.88 -7.82
N ALA A 79 -1.95 -11.91 -8.54
CA ALA A 79 -0.85 -11.73 -9.50
C ALA A 79 -1.17 -10.72 -10.63
N PRO A 80 -2.37 -10.73 -11.25
CA PRO A 80 -2.73 -9.70 -12.23
C PRO A 80 -2.78 -8.30 -11.63
N LEU A 81 -3.39 -8.13 -10.45
CA LEU A 81 -3.49 -6.84 -9.76
C LEU A 81 -2.11 -6.28 -9.43
N GLN A 82 -1.19 -7.13 -8.95
CA GLN A 82 0.17 -6.75 -8.60
C GLN A 82 0.98 -6.26 -9.80
N ARG A 83 0.75 -6.83 -11.00
CA ARG A 83 1.44 -6.42 -12.24
C ARG A 83 0.87 -5.14 -12.86
N ALA A 84 -0.36 -4.77 -12.52
CA ALA A 84 -1.04 -3.59 -13.04
C ALA A 84 -0.72 -2.30 -12.25
N LEU A 85 0.08 -2.43 -11.19
CA LEU A 85 0.56 -1.36 -10.32
C LEU A 85 1.99 -0.96 -10.70
#